data_AF-A0A367R8D7-F1
#
_entry.id   AF-A0A367R8D7-F1
#
_cell.length_a   1.000
_cell.length_b   1.000
_cell.length_c   1.000
_cell.angle_alpha   90.00
_cell.angle_beta   90.00
_cell.angle_gamma   90.00
#
_symmetry.space_group_name_H-M   'P 1'
#
loop_
_entity.id
_entity.type
_entity.pdbx_description
1 polymer ?
#
loop_
_entity_poly.entity_id
_entity_poly.type
_entity_poly.pdbx_seq_one_letter_code
_entity_poly.pdbx_strand_id
1 'polypeptide(L)'
;MDYDELSGAELKKLQDTRAKTKIEGHQQRKAELSRRYEVDVTPDLVEKDDDGWYPQLRMHYYLTLGREFLTTRDTKRAKAQLEAGENSIWKPDFNKGQLLPAVLLLENLQMLQFLTPDVQLRGSDEKLVEFKALAVTHRHVIKNYLNVSISEKHTPIAIAQKLLAKIDLKLDYIGRLGKRENRECVYQFVAPDDQRDSIFG
;
A
#
# COMPACT_ATOMS: atom_id res chain seq x y z
N MET A 1 6.51 22.86 -24.64
CA MET A 1 7.21 23.70 -23.66
C MET A 1 7.77 22.76 -22.63
N ASP A 2 9.07 22.50 -22.76
CA ASP A 2 9.85 21.69 -21.83
C ASP A 2 9.97 22.50 -20.53
N TYR A 3 9.31 22.04 -19.48
CA TYR A 3 9.47 22.65 -18.17
C TYR A 3 10.67 21.97 -17.54
N ASP A 4 11.82 22.64 -17.62
CA ASP A 4 13.05 22.25 -16.95
C ASP A 4 12.78 21.76 -15.52
N GLU A 5 13.51 20.71 -15.15
CA GLU A 5 13.51 20.08 -13.83
C GLU A 5 13.73 21.14 -12.74
N LEU A 6 12.66 21.54 -12.05
CA LEU A 6 12.71 22.54 -10.97
C LEU A 6 13.79 22.15 -9.95
N SER A 7 14.73 23.04 -9.71
CA SER A 7 15.81 22.79 -8.76
C SER A 7 15.27 22.59 -7.34
N GLY A 8 16.06 21.95 -6.47
CA GLY A 8 15.70 21.73 -5.06
C GLY A 8 15.24 23.00 -4.34
N ALA A 9 15.95 24.11 -4.59
CA ALA A 9 15.68 25.40 -3.96
C ALA A 9 14.40 26.07 -4.49
N GLU A 10 14.12 25.94 -5.79
CA GLU A 10 12.91 26.51 -6.40
C GLU A 10 11.66 25.76 -5.96
N LEU A 11 11.71 24.43 -5.88
CA LEU A 11 10.59 23.65 -5.35
C LEU A 11 10.28 24.05 -3.90
N LYS A 12 11.31 24.27 -3.07
CA LYS A 12 11.11 24.71 -1.68
C LYS A 12 10.49 26.10 -1.61
N LYS A 13 10.96 27.06 -2.40
CA LYS A 13 10.36 28.40 -2.51
C LYS A 13 8.88 28.33 -2.91
N LEU A 14 8.57 27.48 -3.90
CA LEU A 14 7.19 27.22 -4.30
C LEU A 14 6.39 26.66 -3.13
N GLN A 15 6.88 25.62 -2.44
CA GLN A 15 6.20 25.03 -1.29
C GLN A 15 5.88 26.05 -0.19
N ASP A 16 6.83 26.93 0.13
CA ASP A 16 6.70 27.97 1.17
C ASP A 16 5.78 29.14 0.77
N THR A 17 5.46 29.27 -0.52
CA THR A 17 4.59 30.34 -1.04
C THR A 17 3.13 30.07 -0.65
N ARG A 18 2.52 30.99 0.10
CA ARG A 18 1.14 30.85 0.61
C ARG A 18 0.07 30.95 -0.47
N ALA A 19 0.21 31.89 -1.41
CA ALA A 19 -0.77 32.13 -2.48
C ALA A 19 -0.14 31.74 -3.81
N LYS A 20 -0.48 30.54 -4.30
CA LYS A 20 0.00 29.99 -5.57
C LYS A 20 -0.99 30.26 -6.69
N THR A 21 -0.47 30.63 -7.84
CA THR A 21 -1.21 30.56 -9.10
C THR A 21 -1.45 29.11 -9.51
N LYS A 22 -2.41 28.86 -10.42
CA LYS A 22 -2.66 27.50 -10.94
C LYS A 22 -1.43 26.90 -11.61
N ILE A 23 -0.65 27.73 -12.32
CA ILE A 23 0.57 27.30 -13.02
C ILE A 23 1.62 26.86 -12.01
N GLU A 24 1.87 27.66 -10.97
CA GLU A 24 2.81 27.32 -9.88
C GLU A 24 2.37 26.06 -9.12
N GLY A 25 1.06 25.89 -8.91
CA GLY A 25 0.50 24.68 -8.30
C GLY A 25 0.76 23.43 -9.16
N HIS A 26 0.52 23.52 -10.46
CA HIS A 26 0.79 22.41 -11.40
C HIS A 26 2.28 22.10 -11.49
N GLN A 27 3.14 23.12 -11.51
CA GLN A 27 4.60 22.98 -11.51
C GLN A 27 5.11 22.28 -10.26
N GLN A 28 4.64 22.71 -9.08
CA GLN A 28 4.97 22.06 -7.82
C GLN A 28 4.51 20.60 -7.83
N ARG A 29 3.27 20.32 -8.23
CA ARG A 29 2.71 18.97 -8.24
C ARG A 29 3.49 18.05 -9.17
N LYS A 30 3.82 18.50 -10.38
CA LYS A 30 4.62 17.72 -11.35
C LYS A 30 6.00 17.42 -10.80
N ALA A 31 6.68 18.42 -10.23
CA ALA A 31 8.01 18.24 -9.65
C ALA A 31 8.01 17.27 -8.45
N GLU A 32 6.99 17.33 -7.60
CA GLU A 32 6.83 16.40 -6.47
C GLU A 32 6.58 14.96 -6.92
N LEU A 33 5.77 14.77 -7.97
CA LEU A 33 5.49 13.44 -8.52
C LEU A 33 6.73 12.86 -9.21
N SER A 34 7.41 13.67 -10.03
CA SER A 34 8.64 13.26 -10.72
C SER A 34 9.71 12.80 -9.72
N ARG A 35 9.95 13.55 -8.64
CA ARG A 35 10.90 13.15 -7.58
C ARG A 35 10.45 11.93 -6.77
N ARG A 36 9.15 11.65 -6.70
CA ARG A 36 8.60 10.58 -5.87
C ARG A 36 8.60 9.24 -6.58
N TYR A 37 8.27 9.26 -7.86
CA TYR A 37 8.10 8.06 -8.68
C TYR A 37 9.29 7.79 -9.59
N GLU A 38 10.17 8.78 -9.81
CA GLU A 38 11.36 8.66 -10.66
C GLU A 38 11.08 8.16 -12.09
N VAL A 39 9.83 8.35 -12.55
CA VAL A 39 9.35 8.07 -13.91
C VAL A 39 8.65 9.31 -14.48
N ASP A 40 8.36 9.29 -15.77
CA ASP A 40 7.65 10.40 -16.41
C ASP A 40 6.25 10.60 -15.82
N VAL A 41 5.88 11.87 -15.63
CA VAL A 41 4.61 12.25 -14.98
C VAL A 41 3.51 12.32 -16.04
N THR A 42 2.79 11.21 -16.18
CA THR A 42 1.61 11.09 -17.05
C THR A 42 0.33 11.50 -16.33
N PRO A 43 -0.74 11.92 -17.05
CA PRO A 43 -2.05 12.16 -16.44
C PRO A 43 -2.57 10.96 -15.63
N ASP A 44 -2.40 9.75 -16.15
CA ASP A 44 -2.80 8.51 -15.48
C ASP A 44 -2.05 8.29 -14.15
N LEU A 45 -0.77 8.67 -14.08
CA LEU A 45 0.01 8.61 -12.84
C LEU A 45 -0.51 9.62 -11.80
N VAL A 46 -0.90 10.81 -12.25
CA VAL A 46 -1.48 11.84 -11.37
C VAL A 46 -2.77 11.33 -10.74
N GLU A 47 -3.67 10.76 -11.56
CA GLU A 47 -4.93 10.19 -11.10
C GLU A 47 -4.71 9.05 -10.09
N LYS A 48 -3.78 8.12 -10.39
CA LYS A 48 -3.40 7.05 -9.45
C LYS A 48 -2.85 7.59 -8.13
N ASP A 49 -1.97 8.61 -8.16
CA ASP A 49 -1.42 9.19 -6.92
C ASP A 49 -2.51 9.86 -6.07
N ASP A 50 -3.45 10.55 -6.71
CA ASP A 50 -4.60 11.19 -6.05
C ASP A 50 -5.51 10.14 -5.38
N ASP A 51 -5.65 8.95 -5.99
CA ASP A 51 -6.37 7.80 -5.41
C ASP A 51 -5.58 7.06 -4.31
N GLY A 52 -4.35 7.49 -4.01
CA GLY A 52 -3.54 6.95 -2.92
C GLY A 52 -2.69 5.73 -3.27
N TRP A 53 -2.32 5.59 -4.55
CA TRP A 53 -1.49 4.49 -5.05
C TRP A 53 -0.12 4.41 -4.40
N TYR A 54 0.58 5.55 -4.24
CA TYR A 54 1.94 5.54 -3.70
C TYR A 54 2.07 4.96 -2.28
N PRO A 55 1.21 5.31 -1.30
CA PRO A 55 1.17 4.62 -0.02
C PRO A 55 1.03 3.09 -0.13
N GLN A 56 0.24 2.59 -1.08
CA GLN A 56 0.06 1.15 -1.30
C GLN A 56 1.33 0.51 -1.87
N LEU A 57 1.93 1.12 -2.89
CA LEU A 57 3.19 0.65 -3.47
C LEU A 57 4.33 0.65 -2.44
N ARG A 58 4.42 1.70 -1.64
CA ARG A 58 5.40 1.80 -0.56
C ARG A 58 5.20 0.67 0.47
N MET A 59 3.95 0.37 0.84
CA MET A 59 3.66 -0.75 1.75
C MET A 59 4.06 -2.10 1.13
N HIS A 60 3.80 -2.30 -0.17
CA HIS A 60 4.24 -3.47 -0.92
C HIS A 60 5.77 -3.61 -0.91
N TYR A 61 6.50 -2.53 -1.25
CA TYR A 61 7.97 -2.50 -1.24
C TYR A 61 8.55 -2.94 0.11
N TYR A 62 8.03 -2.40 1.22
CA TYR A 62 8.52 -2.78 2.55
C TYR A 62 8.09 -4.19 3.00
N LEU A 63 7.10 -4.80 2.35
CA LEU A 63 6.75 -6.21 2.53
C LEU A 63 7.72 -7.15 1.78
N THR A 64 8.38 -6.66 0.73
CA THR A 64 9.17 -7.47 -0.20
C THR A 64 10.64 -7.03 -0.19
N LEU A 65 11.04 -6.15 -1.10
CA LEU A 65 12.43 -5.78 -1.37
C LEU A 65 13.03 -4.92 -0.24
N GLY A 66 12.22 -4.00 0.29
CA GLY A 66 12.68 -2.93 1.17
C GLY A 66 12.65 -3.25 2.66
N ARG A 67 12.37 -4.49 3.04
CA ARG A 67 12.06 -4.86 4.43
C ARG A 67 13.14 -4.47 5.44
N GLU A 68 14.40 -4.55 5.03
CA GLU A 68 15.57 -4.19 5.85
C GLU A 68 15.65 -2.69 6.16
N PHE A 69 15.15 -1.84 5.27
CA PHE A 69 15.20 -0.38 5.43
C PHE A 69 14.07 0.17 6.31
N LEU A 70 13.02 -0.62 6.57
CA LEU A 70 11.80 -0.19 7.24
C LEU A 70 12.07 0.36 8.65
N THR A 71 12.86 -0.36 9.45
CA THR A 71 13.20 0.05 10.82
C THR A 71 13.94 1.38 10.85
N THR A 72 14.91 1.56 9.94
CA THR A 72 15.66 2.82 9.82
C THR A 72 14.74 3.96 9.38
N ARG A 73 13.80 3.70 8.45
CA ARG A 73 12.81 4.69 8.00
C ARG A 73 11.89 5.13 9.12
N ASP A 74 11.29 4.20 9.87
CA ASP A 74 10.39 4.50 11.00
C ASP A 74 11.15 5.25 12.11
N THR A 75 12.38 4.82 12.41
CA THR A 75 13.24 5.51 13.40
C THR A 75 13.55 6.95 12.98
N LYS A 76 13.94 7.18 11.71
CA LYS A 76 14.19 8.53 11.19
C LYS A 76 12.94 9.41 11.29
N ARG A 77 11.77 8.85 10.96
CA ARG A 77 10.50 9.57 11.04
C ARG A 77 10.12 9.92 12.48
N ALA A 78 10.31 8.99 13.42
CA ALA A 78 10.07 9.21 14.84
C ALA A 78 10.96 10.35 15.39
N LYS A 79 12.26 10.35 15.03
CA LYS A 79 13.19 11.43 15.41
C LYS A 79 12.79 12.78 14.83
N ALA A 80 12.46 12.84 13.55
CA ALA A 80 12.01 14.08 12.91
C ALA A 80 10.73 14.65 13.55
N GLN A 81 9.79 13.79 13.95
CA GLN A 81 8.57 14.22 14.67
C GLN A 81 8.88 14.74 16.08
N LEU A 82 9.83 14.12 16.79
CA LEU A 82 10.30 14.59 18.09
C LEU A 82 10.95 15.97 18.00
N GLU A 83 11.85 16.16 17.03
CA GLU A 83 12.56 17.41 16.81
C GLU A 83 11.58 18.55 16.44
N ALA A 84 10.64 18.28 15.54
CA ALA A 84 9.63 19.26 15.14
C ALA A 84 8.64 19.61 16.26
N GLY A 85 8.40 18.68 17.19
CA GLY A 85 7.50 18.86 18.33
C GLY A 85 8.19 19.33 19.62
N GLU A 86 9.44 19.79 19.55
CA GLU A 86 10.21 20.24 20.73
C GLU A 86 10.27 19.17 21.85
N ASN A 87 10.55 17.91 21.47
CA ASN A 87 10.50 16.71 22.33
C ASN A 87 9.09 16.27 22.79
N SER A 88 8.03 16.82 22.20
CA SER A 88 6.66 16.35 22.37
C SER A 88 6.19 15.61 21.13
N ILE A 89 5.51 14.48 21.30
CA ILE A 89 4.93 13.70 20.20
C ILE A 89 3.42 13.70 20.32
N TRP A 90 2.74 14.16 19.26
CA TRP A 90 1.31 13.93 19.11
C TRP A 90 1.04 12.50 18.61
N LYS A 91 0.50 11.66 19.49
CA LYS A 91 0.31 10.22 19.25
C LYS A 91 -0.44 9.88 17.94
N PRO A 92 -1.52 10.58 17.55
CA PRO A 92 -2.22 10.30 16.30
C PRO A 92 -1.36 10.42 15.05
N ASP A 93 -0.54 11.46 14.93
CA ASP A 93 0.37 11.64 13.78
C ASP A 93 1.56 10.70 13.81
N PHE A 94 2.05 10.37 15.01
CA PHE A 94 3.06 9.34 15.18
C PHE A 94 2.55 8.00 14.65
N ASN A 95 1.40 7.55 15.14
CA ASN A 95 0.81 6.26 14.76
C ASN A 95 0.51 6.17 13.26
N LYS A 96 -0.06 7.22 12.66
CA LYS A 96 -0.31 7.28 11.21
C LYS A 96 0.98 7.32 10.38
N GLY A 97 2.07 7.80 10.97
CA GLY A 97 3.36 7.95 10.30
C GLY A 97 4.17 6.66 10.23
N GLN A 98 4.02 5.78 11.23
CA GLN A 98 4.76 4.52 11.30
C GLN A 98 4.16 3.48 10.35
N LEU A 99 5.03 2.71 9.69
CA LEU A 99 4.63 1.69 8.73
C LEU A 99 4.97 0.27 9.23
N LEU A 100 5.96 0.15 10.13
CA LEU A 100 6.40 -1.11 10.70
C LEU A 100 5.26 -1.96 11.29
N PRO A 101 4.34 -1.42 12.10
CA PRO A 101 3.25 -2.23 12.67
C PRO A 101 2.31 -2.80 11.60
N ALA A 102 2.03 -2.04 10.54
CA ALA A 102 1.18 -2.48 9.44
C ALA A 102 1.85 -3.60 8.63
N VAL A 103 3.16 -3.45 8.35
CA VAL A 103 3.95 -4.46 7.63
C VAL A 103 4.05 -5.75 8.44
N LEU A 104 4.44 -5.67 9.72
CA LEU A 104 4.51 -6.83 10.62
C LEU A 104 3.17 -7.57 10.71
N LEU A 105 2.06 -6.84 10.69
CA LEU A 105 0.74 -7.47 10.73
C LEU A 105 0.45 -8.27 9.45
N LEU A 106 0.79 -7.76 8.27
CA LEU A 106 0.62 -8.48 7.02
C LEU A 106 1.58 -9.68 6.91
N GLU A 107 2.80 -9.56 7.45
CA GLU A 107 3.77 -10.65 7.56
C GLU A 107 3.26 -11.77 8.46
N ASN A 108 2.75 -11.42 9.66
CA ASN A 108 2.19 -12.38 10.60
C ASN A 108 0.91 -13.06 10.08
N LEU A 109 0.17 -12.39 9.19
CA LEU A 109 -0.96 -12.97 8.46
C LEU A 109 -0.54 -13.80 7.24
N GLN A 110 0.77 -13.88 6.96
CA GLN A 110 1.36 -14.62 5.83
C GLN A 110 0.76 -14.23 4.47
N MET A 111 0.41 -12.96 4.29
CA MET A 111 -0.34 -12.49 3.12
C MET A 111 0.31 -12.79 1.77
N LEU A 112 1.65 -12.76 1.72
CA LEU A 112 2.41 -12.98 0.48
C LEU A 112 2.27 -14.41 -0.06
N GLN A 113 1.86 -15.38 0.76
CA GLN A 113 1.69 -16.76 0.30
C GLN A 113 0.62 -16.90 -0.80
N PHE A 114 -0.33 -15.97 -0.85
CA PHE A 114 -1.41 -15.96 -1.85
C PHE A 114 -1.01 -15.30 -3.17
N LEU A 115 0.21 -14.77 -3.27
CA LEU A 115 0.75 -14.07 -4.44
C LEU A 115 1.67 -14.97 -5.27
N THR A 116 1.55 -16.28 -5.13
CA THR A 116 2.30 -17.22 -5.97
C THR A 116 1.58 -17.35 -7.32
N PRO A 117 2.24 -17.01 -8.46
CA PRO A 117 1.65 -17.21 -9.77
C PRO A 117 1.27 -18.68 -9.99
N ASP A 118 0.29 -18.92 -10.85
CA ASP A 118 -0.16 -20.27 -11.26
C ASP A 118 -0.77 -21.15 -10.17
N VAL A 119 -0.87 -20.65 -8.93
CA VAL A 119 -1.57 -21.33 -7.84
C VAL A 119 -3.06 -20.97 -7.86
N GLN A 120 -3.90 -21.99 -7.98
CA GLN A 120 -5.35 -21.86 -7.86
C GLN A 120 -5.75 -21.88 -6.38
N LEU A 121 -6.50 -20.86 -5.97
CA LEU A 121 -6.98 -20.62 -4.61
C LEU A 121 -8.50 -20.75 -4.55
N ARG A 122 -8.99 -21.46 -3.54
CA ARG A 122 -10.40 -21.69 -3.23
C ARG A 122 -10.68 -21.37 -1.78
N GLY A 123 -11.90 -20.96 -1.48
CA GLY A 123 -12.30 -20.62 -0.11
C GLY A 123 -12.17 -21.80 0.87
N SER A 124 -12.22 -23.04 0.39
CA SER A 124 -12.10 -24.27 1.16
C SER A 124 -10.67 -24.74 1.37
N ASP A 125 -9.67 -24.13 0.71
CA ASP A 125 -8.27 -24.54 0.88
C ASP A 125 -7.82 -24.28 2.32
N GLU A 126 -7.12 -25.26 2.91
CA GLU A 126 -6.71 -25.27 4.32
C GLU A 126 -6.01 -23.97 4.75
N LYS A 127 -5.03 -23.52 3.96
CA LYS A 127 -4.30 -22.26 4.21
C LYS A 127 -5.20 -21.02 4.26
N LEU A 128 -6.27 -20.98 3.46
CA LEU A 128 -7.22 -19.87 3.45
C LEU A 128 -8.16 -19.92 4.66
N VAL A 129 -8.57 -21.13 5.07
CA VAL A 129 -9.38 -21.34 6.27
C VAL A 129 -8.60 -20.95 7.53
N GLU A 130 -7.34 -21.37 7.65
CA GLU A 130 -6.44 -20.98 8.75
C GLU A 130 -6.20 -19.48 8.78
N PHE A 131 -5.90 -18.88 7.62
CA PHE A 131 -5.75 -17.44 7.48
C PHE A 131 -7.01 -16.68 7.94
N LYS A 132 -8.21 -17.14 7.55
CA LYS A 132 -9.46 -16.55 8.02
C LYS A 132 -9.58 -16.61 9.53
N ALA A 133 -9.29 -17.76 10.14
CA ALA A 133 -9.37 -17.92 11.60
C ALA A 133 -8.43 -16.92 12.31
N LEU A 134 -7.20 -16.79 11.82
CA LEU A 134 -6.21 -15.84 12.35
C LEU A 134 -6.68 -14.38 12.18
N ALA A 135 -7.16 -14.02 11.00
CA ALA A 135 -7.62 -12.67 10.71
C ALA A 135 -8.88 -12.28 11.51
N VAL A 136 -9.81 -13.20 11.74
CA VAL A 136 -10.99 -12.98 12.59
C VAL A 136 -10.60 -12.80 14.06
N THR A 137 -9.64 -13.60 14.54
CA THR A 137 -9.10 -13.52 15.90
C THR A 137 -8.48 -12.15 16.17
N HIS A 138 -7.72 -11.62 15.20
CA HIS A 138 -7.03 -10.33 15.33
C HIS A 138 -7.74 -9.15 14.65
N ARG A 139 -9.05 -9.26 14.38
CA ARG A 139 -9.82 -8.25 13.62
C ARG A 139 -9.72 -6.81 14.15
N HIS A 140 -9.61 -6.64 15.47
CA HIS A 140 -9.51 -5.31 16.08
C HIS A 140 -8.13 -4.68 15.84
N VAL A 141 -7.07 -5.49 15.88
CA VAL A 141 -5.70 -5.07 15.53
C VAL A 141 -5.65 -4.68 14.05
N ILE A 142 -6.24 -5.50 13.18
CA ILE A 142 -6.36 -5.22 11.74
C ILE A 142 -7.12 -3.93 11.48
N LYS A 143 -8.23 -3.69 12.20
CA LYS A 143 -8.97 -2.44 12.08
C LYS A 143 -8.14 -1.23 12.50
N ASN A 144 -7.37 -1.35 13.58
CA ASN A 144 -6.59 -0.23 14.11
C ASN A 144 -5.40 0.15 13.22
N TYR A 145 -4.68 -0.83 12.68
CA TYR A 145 -3.44 -0.57 11.92
C TYR A 145 -3.64 -0.50 10.41
N LEU A 146 -4.61 -1.23 9.85
CA LEU A 146 -4.84 -1.28 8.40
C LEU A 146 -6.14 -0.57 7.98
N ASN A 147 -6.96 -0.15 8.95
CA ASN A 147 -8.31 0.39 8.74
C ASN A 147 -9.25 -0.58 8.00
N VAL A 148 -9.00 -1.89 8.09
CA VAL A 148 -9.80 -2.93 7.43
C VAL A 148 -10.76 -3.57 8.43
N SER A 149 -12.05 -3.60 8.10
CA SER A 149 -13.07 -4.26 8.92
C SER A 149 -13.27 -5.71 8.49
N ILE A 150 -13.02 -6.63 9.42
CA ILE A 150 -13.17 -8.09 9.26
C ILE A 150 -14.32 -8.58 10.16
N SER A 151 -15.07 -9.55 9.65
CA SER A 151 -16.21 -10.19 10.30
C SER A 151 -16.20 -11.68 9.95
N GLU A 152 -16.80 -12.49 10.81
CA GLU A 152 -16.92 -13.95 10.61
C GLU A 152 -17.71 -14.33 9.35
N LYS A 153 -18.61 -13.44 8.91
CA LYS A 153 -19.43 -13.61 7.71
C LYS A 153 -18.64 -13.50 6.41
N HIS A 154 -17.46 -12.86 6.43
CA HIS A 154 -16.63 -12.81 5.23
C HIS A 154 -16.09 -14.21 4.89
N THR A 155 -16.01 -14.52 3.61
CA THR A 155 -15.29 -15.68 3.11
C THR A 155 -13.78 -15.46 3.26
N PRO A 156 -12.94 -16.52 3.31
CA PRO A 156 -11.49 -16.36 3.32
C PRO A 156 -10.96 -15.48 2.18
N ILE A 157 -11.45 -15.72 0.96
CA ILE A 157 -11.11 -14.90 -0.21
C ILE A 157 -11.52 -13.44 -0.02
N ALA A 158 -12.71 -13.15 0.52
CA ALA A 158 -13.13 -11.78 0.75
C ALA A 158 -12.23 -11.04 1.76
N ILE A 159 -11.74 -11.75 2.79
CA ILE A 159 -10.76 -11.18 3.73
C ILE A 159 -9.43 -10.94 3.02
N ALA A 160 -8.94 -11.91 2.24
CA ALA A 160 -7.70 -11.79 1.48
C ALA A 160 -7.75 -10.59 0.53
N GLN A 161 -8.82 -10.44 -0.26
CA GLN A 161 -9.00 -9.30 -1.16
C GLN A 161 -8.96 -7.94 -0.44
N LYS A 162 -9.62 -7.83 0.72
CA LYS A 162 -9.60 -6.59 1.51
C LYS A 162 -8.20 -6.22 2.00
N LEU A 163 -7.39 -7.22 2.37
CA LEU A 163 -6.02 -7.01 2.82
C LEU A 163 -5.06 -6.77 1.66
N LEU A 164 -5.20 -7.48 0.54
CA LEU A 164 -4.40 -7.28 -0.67
C LEU A 164 -4.62 -5.88 -1.27
N ALA A 165 -5.84 -5.34 -1.18
CA ALA A 165 -6.12 -3.96 -1.58
C ALA A 165 -5.29 -2.91 -0.82
N LYS A 166 -4.72 -3.24 0.36
CA LYS A 166 -3.81 -2.33 1.08
C LYS A 166 -2.46 -2.14 0.41
N ILE A 167 -2.08 -3.05 -0.47
CA ILE A 167 -0.82 -3.06 -1.22
C ILE A 167 -1.06 -3.03 -2.73
N ASP A 168 -2.26 -2.59 -3.13
CA ASP A 168 -2.72 -2.50 -4.52
C ASP A 168 -2.56 -3.83 -5.28
N LEU A 169 -2.90 -4.94 -4.62
CA LEU A 169 -2.92 -6.27 -5.22
C LEU A 169 -4.32 -6.89 -5.06
N LYS A 170 -4.60 -7.92 -5.84
CA LYS A 170 -5.85 -8.67 -5.82
C LYS A 170 -5.65 -10.10 -6.30
N LEU A 171 -6.64 -10.94 -6.04
CA LEU A 171 -6.77 -12.24 -6.69
C LEU A 171 -7.79 -12.14 -7.83
N ASP A 172 -7.46 -12.64 -9.00
CA ASP A 172 -8.36 -12.66 -10.14
C ASP A 172 -9.22 -13.93 -10.13
N TYR A 173 -10.50 -13.75 -10.43
CA TYR A 173 -11.43 -14.87 -10.53
C TYR A 173 -11.25 -15.56 -11.89
N ILE A 174 -10.95 -16.85 -11.86
CA ILE A 174 -10.68 -17.64 -13.09
C ILE A 174 -11.79 -18.63 -13.44
N GLY A 175 -12.75 -18.88 -12.54
CA GLY A 175 -13.89 -19.73 -12.84
C GLY A 175 -14.48 -20.43 -11.61
N ARG A 176 -15.21 -21.52 -11.86
CA ARG A 176 -15.77 -22.38 -10.81
C ARG A 176 -15.40 -23.84 -11.06
N LEU A 177 -15.04 -24.54 -9.99
CA LEU A 177 -14.80 -25.98 -10.01
C LEU A 177 -15.87 -26.70 -9.19
N GLY A 178 -16.18 -27.94 -9.57
CA GLY A 178 -17.11 -28.81 -8.85
C GLY A 178 -18.45 -29.05 -9.54
N LYS A 179 -19.20 -30.02 -9.01
CA LYS A 179 -20.57 -30.36 -9.45
C LYS A 179 -21.58 -29.38 -8.86
N ARG A 180 -22.79 -29.33 -9.43
CA ARG A 180 -23.84 -28.32 -9.15
C ARG A 180 -24.01 -27.95 -7.67
N GLU A 181 -23.93 -28.93 -6.76
CA GLU A 181 -24.14 -28.76 -5.32
C GLU A 181 -22.90 -28.32 -4.53
N ASN A 182 -21.69 -28.55 -5.07
CA ASN A 182 -20.40 -28.24 -4.44
C ASN A 182 -19.55 -27.34 -5.35
N ARG A 183 -20.17 -26.38 -6.05
CA ARG A 183 -19.43 -25.46 -6.92
C ARG A 183 -18.73 -24.41 -6.07
N GLU A 184 -17.43 -24.26 -6.31
CA GLU A 184 -16.62 -23.27 -5.63
C GLU A 184 -15.92 -22.34 -6.63
N CYS A 185 -15.87 -21.05 -6.29
CA CYS A 185 -15.13 -20.06 -7.07
C CYS A 185 -13.63 -20.27 -6.90
N VAL A 186 -12.90 -20.20 -8.01
CA VAL A 186 -11.45 -20.34 -8.07
C VAL A 186 -10.84 -19.01 -8.41
N TYR A 187 -9.77 -18.68 -7.71
CA TYR A 187 -9.02 -17.44 -7.84
C TYR A 187 -7.54 -17.74 -8.11
N GLN A 188 -6.84 -16.81 -8.71
CA GLN A 188 -5.41 -16.90 -8.97
C GLN A 188 -4.78 -15.51 -8.87
N PHE A 189 -3.53 -15.45 -8.43
CA PHE A 189 -2.78 -14.20 -8.50
C PHE A 189 -2.22 -13.99 -9.90
N VAL A 190 -2.45 -12.79 -10.44
CA VAL A 190 -1.83 -12.29 -11.66
C VAL A 190 -1.05 -11.03 -11.28
N ALA A 191 0.25 -11.02 -11.54
CA ALA A 191 1.08 -9.85 -11.27
C ALA A 191 0.55 -8.66 -12.10
N PRO A 192 0.34 -7.48 -11.48
CA PRO A 192 -0.12 -6.30 -12.20
C PRO A 192 0.99 -5.77 -13.13
N ASP A 193 0.59 -5.34 -14.31
CA ASP A 193 1.46 -4.57 -15.23
C ASP A 193 1.21 -3.08 -15.01
N ASP A 194 1.79 -2.52 -13.95
CA ASP A 194 1.55 -1.15 -13.50
C ASP A 194 2.83 -0.35 -13.19
N GLN A 195 3.98 -0.82 -13.69
CA GLN A 195 5.30 -0.20 -13.52
C GLN A 195 5.80 -0.11 -12.07
N ARG A 196 5.14 -0.77 -11.10
CA ARG A 196 5.62 -0.77 -9.71
C ARG A 196 7.07 -1.27 -9.56
N ASP A 197 7.48 -2.18 -10.42
CA ASP A 197 8.84 -2.72 -10.45
C ASP A 197 9.84 -1.68 -10.97
N SER A 198 9.43 -0.76 -11.85
CA SER A 198 10.30 0.34 -12.30
C SER A 198 10.49 1.42 -11.24
N ILE A 199 9.54 1.56 -10.31
CA ILE A 199 9.57 2.58 -9.25
C ILE A 199 10.42 2.14 -8.05
N PHE A 200 10.48 0.83 -7.76
CA PHE A 200 11.11 0.28 -6.55
C PHE A 200 12.09 -0.88 -6.78
N GLY A 201 12.25 -1.36 -8.03
CA GLY A 201 13.10 -2.49 -8.41
C GLY A 201 14.54 -2.11 -8.76
#